data_AF-A0A1F3VKD5-F1
#
_entry.id   AF-A0A1F3VKD5-F1
#
_cell.length_a   1.000
_cell.length_b   1.000
_cell.length_c   1.000
_cell.angle_alpha   90.00
_cell.angle_beta   90.00
_cell.angle_gamma   90.00
#
_symmetry.space_group_name_H-M   'P 1'
#
loop_
_entity.id
_entity.type
_entity.pdbx_description
1 polymer ?
#
loop_
_entity_poly.entity_id
_entity_poly.type
_entity_poly.pdbx_seq_one_letter_code
_entity_poly.pdbx_strand_id
1 'polypeptide(L)'
;MFLKIYLIGVLSTFVWDLFWSIYRLFSKRSLLDTNMALIGLRRSMLSGNYRVGGNIYKELAILSLFIIITSATSWLGFCFELGNSIHNFLKNQGEPQSLKEIRWKMKNVPLRPSEVALLDIQCVEIQRGQKFNPEQLKKIEDAYQKRGFDISLLGRGEIV
;
A
#
# COMPACT_ATOMS: atom_id res chain seq x y z
N MET A 1 28.68 -27.01 -14.46
CA MET A 1 28.37 -26.59 -13.07
C MET A 1 27.68 -25.22 -13.04
N PHE A 2 28.26 -24.20 -13.69
CA PHE A 2 27.69 -22.85 -13.81
C PHE A 2 26.23 -22.79 -14.33
N LEU A 3 25.92 -23.51 -15.40
CA LEU A 3 24.57 -23.54 -15.98
C LEU A 3 23.51 -24.04 -14.99
N LYS A 4 23.85 -25.03 -14.15
CA LYS A 4 22.95 -25.58 -13.13
C LYS A 4 22.68 -24.56 -12.02
N ILE A 5 23.72 -23.84 -11.57
CA ILE A 5 23.62 -22.81 -10.53
C ILE A 5 22.80 -21.61 -11.02
N TYR A 6 23.03 -21.17 -12.27
CA TYR A 6 22.24 -20.10 -12.88
C TYR A 6 20.76 -20.48 -12.99
N LEU A 7 20.46 -21.69 -13.48
CA LEU A 7 19.09 -22.19 -13.62
C LEU A 7 18.36 -22.24 -12.27
N ILE A 8 19.03 -22.66 -11.19
CA ILE A 8 18.48 -22.65 -9.82
C ILE A 8 18.16 -21.22 -9.36
N GLY A 9 19.02 -20.25 -9.68
CA GLY A 9 18.78 -18.84 -9.37
C GLY A 9 17.56 -18.28 -10.13
N VAL A 10 17.45 -18.57 -11.43
CA VAL A 10 16.30 -18.16 -12.25
C VAL A 10 15.00 -18.77 -11.71
N LEU A 11 15.01 -20.07 -11.40
CA LEU A 11 13.82 -20.77 -10.87
C LEU A 11 13.40 -20.23 -9.50
N SER A 12 14.37 -19.98 -8.61
CA SER A 12 14.11 -19.42 -7.27
C SER A 12 13.49 -18.03 -7.34
N THR A 13 14.03 -17.14 -8.18
CA THR A 13 13.47 -15.79 -8.40
C THR A 13 12.08 -15.87 -9.01
N PHE A 14 11.86 -16.75 -9.99
CA PHE A 14 10.54 -16.93 -10.60
C PHE A 14 9.49 -17.40 -9.59
N VAL A 15 9.80 -18.42 -8.77
CA VAL A 15 8.89 -18.92 -7.73
C VAL A 15 8.59 -17.84 -6.68
N TRP A 16 9.60 -17.06 -6.29
CA TRP A 16 9.45 -15.95 -5.36
C TRP A 16 8.53 -14.84 -5.91
N ASP A 17 8.77 -14.42 -7.14
CA ASP A 17 7.98 -13.40 -7.83
C ASP A 17 6.53 -13.86 -8.06
N LEU A 18 6.35 -15.15 -8.39
CA LEU A 18 5.04 -15.77 -8.51
C LEU A 18 4.30 -15.78 -7.16
N PHE A 19 4.99 -16.17 -6.08
CA PHE A 19 4.44 -16.14 -4.72
C PHE A 19 3.97 -14.73 -4.34
N TRP A 20 4.80 -13.70 -4.55
CA TRP A 20 4.43 -12.32 -4.24
C TRP A 20 3.29 -11.79 -5.10
N SER A 21 3.24 -12.17 -6.38
CA SER A 21 2.13 -11.81 -7.28
C SER A 21 0.81 -12.40 -6.80
N ILE A 22 0.83 -13.69 -6.43
CA ILE A 22 -0.32 -14.39 -5.85
C ILE A 22 -0.71 -13.76 -4.51
N TYR A 23 0.24 -13.51 -3.62
CA TYR A 23 0.00 -12.85 -2.34
C TYR A 23 -0.62 -11.45 -2.50
N ARG A 24 -0.13 -10.66 -3.47
CA ARG A 24 -0.72 -9.35 -3.80
C ARG A 24 -2.16 -9.49 -4.30
N LEU A 25 -2.50 -10.55 -5.04
CA LEU A 25 -3.88 -10.80 -5.47
C LEU A 25 -4.80 -11.20 -4.31
N PHE A 26 -4.34 -12.06 -3.39
CA PHE A 26 -5.15 -12.47 -2.24
C PHE A 26 -5.27 -11.38 -1.18
N SER A 27 -4.23 -10.59 -0.95
CA SER A 27 -4.28 -9.49 0.02
C SER A 27 -5.30 -8.40 -0.36
N LYS A 28 -5.70 -8.30 -1.64
CA LYS A 28 -6.77 -7.39 -2.11
C LYS A 28 -8.16 -7.66 -1.52
N ARG A 29 -8.36 -8.80 -0.86
CA ARG A 29 -9.60 -9.10 -0.14
C ARG A 29 -9.54 -8.69 1.33
N SER A 30 -8.50 -7.98 1.74
CA SER A 30 -8.40 -7.49 3.11
C SER A 30 -9.48 -6.46 3.41
N LEU A 31 -9.87 -6.37 4.69
CA LEU A 31 -10.77 -5.33 5.16
C LEU A 31 -10.20 -3.92 4.90
N LEU A 32 -8.87 -3.79 4.91
CA LEU A 32 -8.17 -2.55 4.55
C LEU A 32 -8.48 -2.14 3.11
N ASP A 33 -8.39 -3.07 2.15
CA ASP A 33 -8.71 -2.76 0.75
C ASP A 33 -10.19 -2.42 0.58
N THR A 34 -11.07 -3.06 1.36
CA THR A 34 -12.51 -2.75 1.37
C THR A 34 -12.76 -1.35 1.91
N ASN A 35 -12.17 -1.01 3.07
CA ASN A 35 -12.27 0.30 3.70
C ASN A 35 -11.70 1.40 2.79
N MET A 36 -10.53 1.19 2.18
CA MET A 36 -9.93 2.18 1.28
C MET A 36 -10.73 2.34 -0.03
N ALA A 37 -11.38 1.28 -0.52
CA ALA A 37 -12.28 1.39 -1.68
C ALA A 37 -13.52 2.25 -1.39
N LEU A 38 -13.99 2.32 -0.14
CA LEU A 38 -15.12 3.17 0.26
C LEU A 38 -14.84 4.67 0.06
N ILE A 39 -13.58 5.08 -0.01
CA ILE A 39 -13.17 6.47 -0.30
C ILE A 39 -12.58 6.62 -1.71
N GLY A 40 -12.84 5.64 -2.59
CA GLY A 40 -12.41 5.66 -3.99
C GLY A 40 -10.92 5.42 -4.20
N LEU A 41 -10.22 4.89 -3.19
CA LEU A 41 -8.81 4.55 -3.29
C LEU A 41 -8.63 3.09 -3.70
N ARG A 42 -7.69 2.85 -4.60
CA ARG A 42 -7.31 1.51 -5.05
C ARG A 42 -5.85 1.25 -4.75
N ARG A 43 -5.55 0.07 -4.22
CA ARG A 43 -4.18 -0.41 -4.09
C ARG A 43 -3.55 -0.64 -5.46
N SER A 44 -2.44 0.04 -5.73
CA SER A 44 -1.63 -0.23 -6.92
C SER A 44 -0.96 -1.59 -6.80
N MET A 45 -1.01 -2.38 -7.88
CA MET A 45 -0.33 -3.67 -7.94
C MET A 45 1.19 -3.51 -8.00
N LEU A 46 1.71 -2.40 -8.51
CA LEU A 46 3.14 -2.15 -8.67
C LEU A 46 3.79 -1.71 -7.35
N SER A 47 3.31 -0.59 -6.79
CA SER A 47 3.88 0.01 -5.58
C SER A 47 3.29 -0.52 -4.27
N GLY A 48 2.13 -1.19 -4.33
CA GLY A 48 1.39 -1.58 -3.13
C GLY A 48 0.71 -0.42 -2.39
N ASN A 49 0.90 0.83 -2.84
CA ASN A 49 0.31 2.04 -2.26
C ASN A 49 -1.11 2.29 -2.78
N TYR A 50 -1.93 2.94 -1.97
CA TYR A 50 -3.28 3.36 -2.36
C TYR A 50 -3.23 4.63 -3.21
N ARG A 51 -3.98 4.65 -4.31
CA ARG A 51 -4.07 5.79 -5.22
C ARG A 51 -5.46 5.92 -5.81
N VAL A 52 -5.76 7.11 -6.33
CA VAL A 52 -7.01 7.38 -7.05
C VAL A 52 -6.86 6.85 -8.47
N GLY A 53 -7.68 5.87 -8.84
CA GLY A 53 -7.74 5.34 -10.21
C GLY A 53 -6.53 4.49 -10.65
N GLY A 54 -6.42 4.30 -11.97
CA GLY A 54 -5.40 3.49 -12.63
C GLY A 54 -5.98 2.29 -13.40
N ASN A 55 -5.22 1.74 -14.34
CA ASN A 55 -5.64 0.59 -15.14
C ASN A 55 -4.98 -0.70 -14.60
N ILE A 56 -5.80 -1.64 -14.11
CA ILE A 56 -5.34 -2.93 -13.57
C ILE A 56 -4.54 -3.69 -14.62
N TYR A 57 -5.03 -3.77 -15.86
CA TYR A 57 -4.39 -4.52 -16.93
C TYR A 57 -3.02 -3.98 -17.30
N LYS A 58 -2.87 -2.64 -17.30
CA LYS A 58 -1.57 -2.00 -17.54
C LYS A 58 -0.58 -2.29 -16.42
N GLU A 59 -1.02 -2.24 -15.16
CA GLU A 59 -0.16 -2.58 -14.02
C GLU A 59 0.23 -4.06 -14.01
N LEU A 60 -0.69 -4.96 -14.37
CA LEU A 60 -0.43 -6.40 -14.47
C LEU A 60 0.59 -6.70 -15.58
N ALA A 61 0.48 -6.02 -16.73
CA ALA A 61 1.43 -6.16 -17.83
C ALA A 61 2.84 -5.69 -17.42
N ILE A 62 2.95 -4.54 -16.74
CA ILE A 62 4.24 -4.03 -16.23
C ILE A 62 4.83 -4.99 -15.19
N LEU A 63 4.00 -5.52 -14.28
CA LEU A 63 4.46 -6.46 -13.26
C LEU A 63 4.97 -7.75 -13.91
N SER A 64 4.27 -8.26 -14.94
CA SER A 64 4.71 -9.44 -15.69
C SER A 64 6.05 -9.20 -16.39
N LEU A 65 6.25 -8.03 -16.99
CA LEU A 65 7.52 -7.65 -17.60
C LEU A 65 8.65 -7.57 -16.57
N PHE A 66 8.37 -7.01 -15.38
CA PHE A 66 9.33 -6.92 -14.29
C PHE A 66 9.80 -8.31 -13.87
N ILE A 67 8.88 -9.26 -13.66
CA ILE A 67 9.20 -10.66 -13.30
C ILE A 67 10.12 -11.31 -14.33
N ILE A 68 9.89 -11.08 -15.62
CA ILE A 68 10.73 -11.63 -16.69
C ILE A 68 12.16 -11.06 -16.58
N ILE A 69 12.30 -9.75 -16.35
CA ILE A 69 13.60 -9.06 -16.25
C ILE A 69 14.35 -9.47 -14.98
N THR A 70 13.68 -9.51 -13.82
CA THR A 70 14.28 -9.93 -12.55
C THR A 70 14.68 -11.41 -12.59
N SER A 71 13.86 -12.27 -13.18
CA SER A 71 14.20 -13.67 -13.38
C SER A 71 15.42 -13.84 -14.30
N ALA A 72 15.52 -13.07 -15.39
CA ALA A 72 16.68 -13.09 -16.30
C ALA A 72 17.99 -12.66 -15.61
N THR A 73 17.90 -11.76 -14.64
CA THR A 73 19.04 -11.26 -13.84
C THR A 73 19.34 -12.12 -12.60
N SER A 74 18.60 -13.21 -12.39
CA SER A 74 18.88 -14.27 -11.40
C SER A 74 19.01 -13.70 -9.97
N TRP A 75 20.14 -13.95 -9.29
CA TRP A 75 20.40 -13.61 -7.89
C TRP A 75 20.30 -12.12 -7.55
N LEU A 76 20.48 -11.22 -8.52
CA LEU A 76 20.33 -9.78 -8.28
C LEU A 76 18.89 -9.39 -7.93
N GLY A 77 17.89 -10.02 -8.57
CA GLY A 77 16.48 -9.83 -8.25
C GLY A 77 16.16 -10.27 -6.83
N PHE A 78 16.64 -11.46 -6.44
CA PHE A 78 16.47 -11.98 -5.08
C PHE A 78 17.10 -11.05 -4.02
N CYS A 79 18.32 -10.56 -4.25
CA CYS A 79 18.98 -9.63 -3.32
C CYS A 79 18.21 -8.31 -3.17
N PHE A 80 17.67 -7.77 -4.26
CA PHE A 80 16.87 -6.53 -4.22
C PHE A 80 15.57 -6.72 -3.43
N GLU A 81 14.85 -7.82 -3.68
CA GLU A 81 13.61 -8.15 -2.97
C GLU A 81 13.87 -8.43 -1.48
N LEU A 82 14.94 -9.17 -1.15
CA LEU A 82 15.34 -9.43 0.23
C LEU A 82 15.70 -8.12 0.95
N GLY A 83 16.48 -7.25 0.31
CA GLY A 83 16.84 -5.93 0.85
C GLY A 83 15.61 -5.07 1.12
N ASN A 84 14.64 -5.08 0.21
CA ASN A 84 13.38 -4.36 0.38
C ASN A 84 12.54 -4.94 1.54
N SER A 85 12.51 -6.27 1.70
CA SER A 85 11.83 -6.93 2.82
C SER A 85 12.45 -6.55 4.16
N ILE A 86 13.79 -6.56 4.26
CA ILE A 86 14.53 -6.14 5.46
C ILE A 86 14.28 -4.66 5.78
N HIS A 87 14.35 -3.80 4.76
CA HIS A 87 14.07 -2.36 4.93
C HIS A 87 12.66 -2.11 5.48
N ASN A 88 11.65 -2.79 4.92
CA ASN A 88 10.27 -2.67 5.41
C ASN A 88 10.10 -3.21 6.84
N PHE A 89 10.78 -4.30 7.17
CA PHE A 89 10.77 -4.83 8.54
C PHE A 89 11.35 -3.84 9.55
N LEU A 90 12.53 -3.26 9.25
CA LEU A 90 13.17 -2.26 10.10
C LEU A 90 12.33 -0.99 10.24
N LYS A 91 11.73 -0.52 9.13
CA LYS A 91 10.81 0.62 9.14
C LYS A 91 9.62 0.39 10.08
N ASN A 92 9.04 -0.80 10.06
CA ASN A 92 7.89 -1.14 10.91
C ASN A 92 8.24 -1.28 12.40
N GLN A 93 9.49 -1.57 12.76
CA GLN A 93 9.89 -1.67 14.16
C GLN A 93 9.90 -0.32 14.88
N GLY A 94 10.28 0.76 14.17
CA GLY A 94 10.33 2.13 14.71
C GLY A 94 9.01 2.90 14.67
N GLU A 95 7.90 2.26 14.27
CA GLU A 95 6.63 2.99 14.09
C GLU A 95 5.99 3.40 15.42
N PRO A 96 5.48 4.65 15.53
CA PRO A 96 4.72 5.10 16.69
C PRO A 96 3.53 4.19 16.98
N GLN A 97 3.23 3.97 18.26
CA GLN A 97 2.13 3.11 18.70
C GLN A 97 0.77 3.54 18.13
N SER A 98 0.52 4.84 18.06
CA SER A 98 -0.68 5.42 17.43
C SER A 98 -0.84 5.01 15.97
N LEU A 99 0.26 4.91 15.21
CA LEU A 99 0.22 4.47 13.81
C LEU A 99 -0.12 2.98 13.69
N LYS A 100 0.36 2.15 14.63
CA LYS A 100 0.04 0.72 14.68
C LYS A 100 -1.44 0.50 14.98
N GLU A 101 -2.01 1.27 15.90
CA GLU A 101 -3.44 1.22 16.25
C GLU A 101 -4.32 1.66 15.08
N ILE A 102 -3.98 2.76 14.40
CA ILE A 102 -4.72 3.20 13.22
C ILE A 102 -4.67 2.12 12.12
N ARG A 103 -3.50 1.53 11.84
CA ARG A 103 -3.37 0.43 10.88
C ARG A 103 -4.18 -0.79 11.28
N TRP A 104 -4.23 -1.11 12.57
CA TRP A 104 -5.03 -2.21 13.07
C TRP A 104 -6.52 -1.93 12.89
N LYS A 105 -7.01 -0.74 13.27
CA LYS A 105 -8.41 -0.31 13.07
C LYS A 105 -8.80 -0.43 11.60
N MET A 106 -7.99 0.12 10.68
CA MET A 106 -8.25 0.03 9.24
C MET A 106 -8.25 -1.40 8.68
N LYS A 107 -7.54 -2.35 9.30
CA LYS A 107 -7.44 -3.75 8.84
C LYS A 107 -8.47 -4.70 9.47
N ASN A 108 -9.07 -4.34 10.60
CA ASN A 108 -9.89 -5.26 11.40
C ASN A 108 -11.29 -4.75 11.72
N VAL A 109 -11.57 -3.45 11.52
CA VAL A 109 -12.88 -2.86 11.80
C VAL A 109 -13.51 -2.35 10.50
N PRO A 110 -14.79 -2.66 10.20
CA PRO A 110 -15.50 -2.05 9.08
C PRO A 110 -15.77 -0.59 9.41
N LEU A 111 -15.30 0.32 8.56
CA LEU A 111 -15.35 1.76 8.82
C LEU A 111 -16.28 2.47 7.84
N ARG A 112 -16.85 3.59 8.27
CA ARG A 112 -17.58 4.49 7.37
C ARG A 112 -16.58 5.30 6.51
N PRO A 113 -16.97 5.75 5.30
CA PRO A 113 -16.08 6.51 4.42
C PRO A 113 -15.39 7.72 5.10
N SER A 114 -16.13 8.44 5.94
CA SER A 114 -15.60 9.58 6.70
C SER A 114 -14.54 9.18 7.72
N GLU A 115 -14.74 8.06 8.43
CA GLU A 115 -13.79 7.50 9.39
C GLU A 115 -12.51 7.05 8.69
N VAL A 116 -12.62 6.41 7.52
CA VAL A 116 -11.45 6.01 6.72
C VAL A 116 -10.64 7.23 6.28
N ALA A 117 -11.30 8.28 5.77
CA ALA A 117 -10.61 9.50 5.34
C ALA A 117 -9.91 10.21 6.52
N LEU A 118 -10.54 10.24 7.69
CA LEU A 118 -9.94 10.81 8.90
C LEU A 118 -8.69 10.04 9.33
N LEU A 119 -8.76 8.71 9.37
CA LEU A 119 -7.63 7.86 9.73
C LEU A 119 -6.47 7.95 8.73
N ASP A 120 -6.77 8.04 7.43
CA ASP A 120 -5.76 8.25 6.38
C ASP A 120 -5.00 9.57 6.59
N ILE A 121 -5.72 10.66 6.87
CA ILE A 121 -5.11 11.96 7.17
C ILE A 121 -4.27 11.90 8.44
N GLN A 122 -4.79 11.29 9.52
CA GLN A 122 -4.05 11.13 10.77
C GLN A 122 -2.77 10.31 10.56
N CYS A 123 -2.80 9.26 9.74
CA CYS A 123 -1.60 8.51 9.36
C CYS A 123 -0.55 9.42 8.71
N VAL A 124 -0.95 10.30 7.79
CA VAL A 124 -0.03 11.24 7.13
C VAL A 124 0.51 12.28 8.12
N GLU A 125 -0.32 12.80 9.02
CA GLU A 125 0.11 13.76 10.05
C GLU A 125 1.16 13.15 10.99
N ILE A 126 0.93 11.91 11.44
CA ILE A 126 1.87 11.18 12.31
C ILE A 126 3.18 10.90 11.57
N GLN A 127 3.12 10.49 10.29
CA GLN A 127 4.32 10.21 9.50
C GLN A 127 5.14 11.47 9.21
N ARG A 128 4.48 12.62 9.04
CA ARG A 128 5.14 13.92 8.80
C ARG A 128 5.58 14.61 10.09
N GLY A 129 5.06 14.19 11.24
CA GLY A 129 5.23 14.90 12.51
C GLY A 129 4.57 16.28 12.53
N GLN A 130 3.65 16.56 11.62
CA GLN A 130 3.02 17.87 11.45
C GLN A 130 1.53 17.71 11.14
N LYS A 131 0.69 18.48 11.84
CA LYS A 131 -0.76 18.56 11.56
C LYS A 131 -1.04 19.40 10.32
N PHE A 132 -2.09 19.06 9.59
CA PHE A 132 -2.54 19.87 8.46
C PHE A 132 -3.17 21.18 8.95
N ASN A 133 -2.91 22.27 8.23
CA ASN A 133 -3.54 23.55 8.50
C ASN A 133 -5.03 23.52 8.05
N PRO A 134 -5.91 24.37 8.61
CA PRO A 134 -7.33 24.41 8.25
C PRO A 134 -7.58 24.59 6.74
N GLU A 135 -6.76 25.41 6.07
CA GLU A 135 -6.84 25.59 4.61
C GLU A 135 -6.49 24.31 3.83
N GLN A 136 -5.53 23.53 4.33
CA GLN A 136 -5.15 22.26 3.70
C GLN A 136 -6.23 21.20 3.91
N LEU A 137 -6.83 21.16 5.10
CA LEU A 137 -7.96 20.29 5.40
C LEU A 137 -9.15 20.61 4.49
N LYS A 138 -9.50 21.89 4.32
CA LYS A 138 -10.56 22.31 3.40
C LYS A 138 -10.28 21.89 1.96
N LYS A 139 -9.04 22.03 1.48
CA LYS A 139 -8.65 21.54 0.14
C LYS A 139 -8.80 20.02 0.00
N ILE A 140 -8.54 19.27 1.08
CA ILE A 140 -8.72 17.82 1.11
C ILE A 140 -10.22 17.47 1.11
N GLU A 141 -11.05 18.14 1.92
CA GLU A 141 -12.51 18.01 1.91
C GLU A 141 -13.08 18.29 0.52
N ASP A 142 -12.73 19.43 -0.09
CA ASP A 142 -13.17 19.80 -1.43
C ASP A 142 -12.79 18.73 -2.47
N ALA A 143 -11.61 18.11 -2.32
CA ALA A 143 -11.16 17.04 -3.20
C ALA A 143 -11.97 15.74 -3.02
N TYR A 144 -12.41 15.43 -1.80
CA TYR A 144 -13.30 14.31 -1.52
C TYR A 144 -14.73 14.58 -1.99
N GLN A 145 -15.26 15.78 -1.76
CA GLN A 145 -16.59 16.19 -2.23
C GLN A 145 -16.69 16.17 -3.76
N LYS A 146 -15.67 16.66 -4.46
CA LYS A 146 -15.59 16.56 -5.94
C LYS A 146 -15.64 15.13 -6.46
N ARG A 147 -15.32 14.14 -5.63
CA ARG A 147 -15.39 12.71 -5.95
C ARG A 147 -16.69 12.05 -5.50
N GLY A 148 -17.63 12.81 -4.94
CA GLY A 148 -18.91 12.33 -4.44
C GLY A 148 -18.87 11.80 -3.01
N PHE A 149 -17.79 12.04 -2.26
CA PHE A 149 -17.69 11.66 -0.84
C PHE A 149 -17.97 12.88 0.04
N ASP A 150 -19.08 12.83 0.78
CA ASP A 150 -19.41 13.87 1.76
C ASP A 150 -18.67 13.58 3.08
N ILE A 151 -17.54 14.26 3.26
CA ILE A 151 -16.66 14.10 4.41
C ILE A 151 -16.47 15.47 5.05
N SER A 152 -16.95 15.61 6.29
CA SER A 152 -16.65 16.76 7.13
C SER A 152 -15.45 16.43 8.04
N LEU A 153 -14.35 17.14 7.82
CA LEU A 153 -13.11 17.11 8.60
C LEU A 153 -13.01 18.32 9.55
N LEU A 154 -13.76 19.40 9.30
CA LEU A 154 -13.80 20.64 10.10
C LEU A 154 -14.49 20.51 11.47
N GLY A 155 -15.07 19.34 11.78
CA GLY A 155 -15.69 19.03 13.07
C GLY A 155 -14.96 17.92 13.84
N ARG A 156 -13.62 17.88 13.83
CA ARG A 156 -12.78 16.93 14.61
C ARG A 156 -13.02 17.11 16.13
N GLY A 157 -14.18 16.71 16.62
CA GLY A 157 -14.31 16.19 17.97
C GLY A 157 -13.46 14.93 18.04
N GLU A 158 -12.65 14.84 19.09
CA GLU A 158 -11.67 13.77 19.30
C GLU A 158 -12.32 12.39 19.14
N ILE A 159 -12.10 11.74 17.98
CA ILE A 159 -12.33 10.31 17.86
C ILE A 159 -11.14 9.64 18.54
N VAL A 160 -11.27 9.42 19.84
CA VAL A 160 -10.41 8.55 20.66
C VAL A 160 -10.72 7.09 20.30
#